data_AF-A0A9E2PBI6-F1
#
_entry.id   AF-A0A9E2PBI6-F1
#
_cell.length_a   1.000
_cell.length_b   1.000
_cell.length_c   1.000
_cell.angle_alpha   90.00
_cell.angle_beta   90.00
_cell.angle_gamma   90.00
#
_symmetry.space_group_name_H-M   'P 1'
#
loop_
_entity.id
_entity.type
_entity.pdbx_description
1 polymer ?
#
loop_
_entity_poly.entity_id
_entity_poly.type
_entity_poly.pdbx_seq_one_letter_code
_entity_poly.pdbx_strand_id
1 'polypeptide(L)'
;LNFKKVQKLILLAPALNYMPPGIYPEKRLDIPVYIYHGNQDQVVPHGPVHDIADKIFSNLIWHLVDDDHSLHKTFFNLNWNLLLS
;
A
#
# COMPACT_ATOMS: atom_id res chain seq x y z
N LEU A 1 6.68 -10.92 15.22
CA LEU A 1 6.57 -10.92 13.74
C LEU A 1 7.97 -11.00 13.14
N ASN A 2 8.21 -11.94 12.22
CA ASN A 2 9.54 -12.17 11.65
C ASN A 2 9.73 -11.33 10.38
N PHE A 3 9.68 -9.99 10.52
CA PHE A 3 9.83 -9.04 9.41
C PHE A 3 11.12 -9.27 8.59
N LYS A 4 12.13 -9.89 9.21
CA LYS A 4 13.38 -10.31 8.53
C LYS A 4 13.19 -11.38 7.45
N LYS A 5 12.00 -11.98 7.33
CA LYS A 5 11.66 -12.96 6.28
C LYS A 5 10.83 -12.37 5.14
N VAL A 6 10.37 -11.13 5.26
CA VAL A 6 9.58 -10.45 4.22
C VAL A 6 10.52 -9.58 3.40
N GLN A 7 10.61 -9.83 2.09
CA GLN A 7 11.47 -9.05 1.21
C GLN A 7 10.85 -7.71 0.80
N LYS A 8 9.52 -7.68 0.57
CA LYS A 8 8.73 -6.49 0.25
C LYS A 8 7.24 -6.76 0.44
N LEU A 9 6.44 -5.70 0.54
CA LEU A 9 4.98 -5.74 0.52
C LEU A 9 4.45 -5.03 -0.74
N ILE A 10 3.41 -5.59 -1.35
CA ILE A 10 2.68 -4.97 -2.45
C ILE A 10 1.22 -4.93 -2.01
N LEU A 11 0.67 -3.73 -1.86
CA LEU A 11 -0.70 -3.49 -1.39
C LEU A 11 -1.50 -2.81 -2.50
N LEU A 12 -2.72 -3.29 -2.71
CA LEU A 12 -3.61 -2.84 -3.77
C LEU A 12 -4.88 -2.28 -3.14
N ALA A 13 -5.15 -0.98 -3.36
CA ALA A 13 -6.26 -0.21 -2.79
C ALA A 13 -6.52 -0.52 -1.28
N PRO A 14 -5.49 -0.47 -0.42
CA PRO A 14 -5.62 -0.98 0.94
C PRO A 14 -6.43 -0.04 1.83
N ALA A 15 -7.25 -0.61 2.71
CA ALA A 15 -8.12 0.11 3.62
C ALA A 15 -7.42 0.50 4.94
N LEU A 16 -6.18 1.01 4.86
CA LEU A 16 -5.33 1.25 6.05
C LEU A 16 -5.94 2.25 7.03
N ASN A 17 -6.70 3.22 6.51
CA ASN A 17 -7.40 4.25 7.27
C ASN A 17 -8.49 3.70 8.21
N TYR A 18 -8.91 2.44 8.07
CA TYR A 18 -9.86 1.79 8.96
C TYR A 18 -9.20 0.93 10.04
N MET A 19 -7.86 0.92 10.12
CA MET A 19 -7.19 0.23 11.21
C MET A 19 -7.53 0.88 12.56
N PRO A 20 -7.81 0.06 13.60
CA PRO A 20 -8.05 0.58 14.94
C PRO A 20 -6.88 1.42 15.45
N PRO A 21 -7.15 2.50 16.21
CA PRO A 21 -6.10 3.27 16.87
C PRO A 21 -5.21 2.38 17.75
N GLY A 22 -3.90 2.65 17.73
CA GLY A 22 -2.93 1.94 18.57
C GLY A 22 -2.43 0.59 18.03
N ILE A 23 -2.84 0.18 16.82
CA ILE A 23 -2.30 -1.02 16.14
C ILE A 23 -1.02 -0.71 15.32
N TYR A 24 -0.60 0.56 15.29
CA TYR A 24 0.63 0.96 14.60
C TYR A 24 1.86 0.47 15.36
N PRO A 25 2.90 0.01 14.65
CA PRO A 25 4.14 -0.38 15.30
C PRO A 25 4.82 0.85 15.92
N GLU A 26 5.43 0.70 17.10
CA GLU A 26 6.18 1.78 17.77
C GLU A 26 7.31 2.34 16.90
N LYS A 27 7.85 1.51 16.01
CA LYS A 27 8.84 1.90 15.00
C LYS A 27 8.28 1.62 13.61
N ARG A 28 8.47 2.56 12.69
CA ARG A 28 8.17 2.37 11.27
C ARG A 28 8.86 1.11 10.74
N LEU A 29 8.16 0.39 9.88
CA LEU A 29 8.67 -0.81 9.23
C LEU A 29 9.53 -0.40 8.02
N ASP A 30 10.78 -0.86 8.02
CA ASP A 30 11.77 -0.56 6.97
C ASP A 30 11.86 -1.67 5.91
N ILE A 31 10.73 -2.29 5.60
CA ILE A 31 10.62 -3.18 4.45
C ILE A 31 10.12 -2.36 3.26
N PRO A 32 10.60 -2.60 2.02
CA PRO A 32 10.04 -1.96 0.85
C PRO A 32 8.54 -2.25 0.74
N VAL A 33 7.72 -1.19 0.62
CA VAL A 33 6.27 -1.30 0.45
C VAL A 33 5.83 -0.53 -0.77
N TYR A 34 5.16 -1.20 -1.70
CA TYR A 34 4.54 -0.61 -2.87
C TYR A 34 3.04 -0.54 -2.62
N ILE A 35 2.44 0.64 -2.65
CA ILE A 35 0.99 0.80 -2.59
C ILE A 35 0.50 1.35 -3.93
N TYR A 36 -0.43 0.64 -4.56
CA TYR A 36 -1.18 1.13 -5.69
C TYR A 36 -2.57 1.53 -5.22
N HIS A 37 -2.98 2.77 -5.51
CA HIS A 37 -4.28 3.30 -5.12
C HIS A 37 -4.90 4.07 -6.28
N GLY A 38 -6.18 3.81 -6.57
CA GLY A 38 -6.90 4.51 -7.64
C GLY A 38 -7.20 5.95 -7.24
N ASN A 39 -6.91 6.91 -8.12
CA ASN A 39 -7.31 8.30 -7.93
C ASN A 39 -8.85 8.49 -8.00
N GLN A 40 -9.57 7.54 -8.60
CA GLN A 40 -11.02 7.51 -8.72
C GLN A 40 -11.66 6.54 -7.72
N ASP A 41 -10.90 6.03 -6.75
CA ASP A 41 -11.40 5.16 -5.70
C ASP A 41 -12.46 5.88 -4.84
N GLN A 42 -13.73 5.47 -5.03
CA GLN A 42 -14.88 5.97 -4.26
C GLN A 42 -15.23 5.08 -3.05
N VAL A 43 -14.51 3.98 -2.84
CA VAL A 43 -14.76 3.03 -1.75
C VAL A 43 -13.80 3.30 -0.60
N VAL A 44 -12.52 3.49 -0.91
CA VAL A 44 -11.46 3.79 0.05
C VAL A 44 -10.70 5.04 -0.40
N PRO A 45 -10.87 6.18 0.27
CA PRO A 45 -10.22 7.41 -0.16
C PRO A 45 -8.69 7.32 0.00
N HIS A 46 -7.97 7.64 -1.07
CA HIS A 46 -6.52 7.46 -1.15
C HIS A 46 -5.73 8.34 -0.16
N GLY A 47 -6.21 9.56 0.13
CA GLY A 47 -5.53 10.50 1.03
C GLY A 47 -5.37 9.96 2.46
N PRO A 48 -6.47 9.60 3.15
CA PRO A 48 -6.40 8.99 4.48
C PRO A 48 -5.57 7.70 4.54
N VAL A 49 -5.56 6.91 3.46
CA VAL A 49 -4.71 5.72 3.37
C VAL A 49 -3.24 6.08 3.33
N HIS A 50 -2.86 7.07 2.51
CA HIS A 50 -1.49 7.55 2.41
C HIS A 50 -0.98 8.09 3.76
N ASP A 51 -1.81 8.87 4.48
CA ASP A 51 -1.46 9.41 5.80
C ASP A 51 -1.16 8.31 6.84
N ILE A 52 -1.88 7.19 6.77
CA ILE A 52 -1.61 6.04 7.65
C ILE A 52 -0.41 5.23 7.15
N ALA A 53 -0.26 5.04 5.84
CA ALA A 53 0.88 4.35 5.26
C ALA A 53 2.21 5.02 5.63
N ASP A 54 2.28 6.35 5.54
CA ASP A 54 3.50 7.11 5.89
C ASP A 54 3.82 7.03 7.40
N LYS A 55 2.82 6.81 8.26
CA LYS A 55 3.08 6.56 9.70
C LYS A 55 3.61 5.15 9.97
N ILE A 56 3.32 4.17 9.12
CA ILE A 56 3.65 2.76 9.35
C ILE A 56 4.95 2.35 8.66
N PHE A 57 5.18 2.79 7.43
CA PHE A 57 6.27 2.28 6.57
C PHE A 57 7.29 3.37 6.31
N SER A 58 8.58 3.15 6.61
CA SER A 58 9.65 4.12 6.31
C SER A 58 10.14 4.03 4.85
N ASN A 59 9.90 2.91 4.19
CA ASN A 59 10.28 2.66 2.80
C ASN A 59 9.04 2.45 1.94
N LEU A 60 8.25 3.52 1.78
CA LEU A 60 6.99 3.53 1.03
C LEU A 60 7.20 4.06 -0.40
N ILE A 61 6.82 3.27 -1.39
CA ILE A 61 6.60 3.69 -2.77
C ILE A 61 5.09 3.81 -3.00
N TRP A 62 4.63 5.04 -3.19
CA TRP A 62 3.22 5.35 -3.42
C TRP A 62 2.92 5.54 -4.92
N HIS A 63 2.03 4.73 -5.45
CA HIS A 63 1.54 4.79 -6.83
C HIS A 63 0.06 5.19 -6.83
N LEU A 64 -0.21 6.50 -6.95
CA LEU A 64 -1.54 6.99 -7.27
C LEU A 64 -1.77 6.83 -8.78
N VAL A 65 -2.70 5.97 -9.16
CA VAL A 65 -2.93 5.57 -10.56
C VAL A 65 -4.28 6.06 -11.07
N ASP A 66 -4.39 6.26 -12.38
CA ASP A 66 -5.64 6.67 -13.03
C ASP A 66 -6.60 5.48 -13.21
N ASP A 67 -7.21 5.08 -12.09
CA ASP A 67 -8.01 3.86 -11.99
C ASP A 67 -9.01 3.93 -10.83
N ASP A 68 -9.93 2.97 -10.80
CA ASP A 68 -10.93 2.81 -9.74
C ASP A 68 -10.39 1.98 -8.54
N HIS A 69 -11.27 1.71 -7.57
CA HIS A 69 -10.94 0.91 -6.38
C HIS A 69 -10.42 -0.50 -6.73
N SER A 70 -11.00 -1.12 -7.76
CA SER A 70 -10.65 -2.49 -8.16
C SER A 70 -9.32 -2.54 -8.93
N LEU A 71 -8.77 -1.38 -9.31
CA LEU A 71 -7.50 -1.26 -10.00
C LEU A 71 -7.47 -2.11 -11.28
N HIS A 72 -8.61 -2.28 -11.95
CA HIS A 72 -8.72 -3.24 -13.04
C HIS A 72 -7.75 -2.93 -14.18
N LYS A 73 -7.53 -1.65 -14.52
CA LYS A 73 -6.57 -1.29 -15.57
C LYS A 73 -5.14 -1.51 -15.09
N THR A 74 -4.84 -1.14 -13.86
CA THR A 74 -3.50 -1.17 -13.29
C THR A 74 -3.05 -2.60 -13.07
N PHE A 75 -3.86 -3.42 -12.39
CA PHE A 75 -3.54 -4.80 -12.00
C PHE A 75 -3.07 -5.66 -13.18
N PHE A 76 -3.77 -5.60 -14.31
CA PHE A 76 -3.43 -6.40 -15.49
C PHE A 76 -2.21 -5.87 -16.25
N ASN A 77 -1.82 -4.60 -16.04
CA ASN A 77 -0.67 -3.99 -16.68
C ASN A 77 0.61 -3.98 -15.83
N LEU A 78 0.52 -4.39 -14.55
CA LEU A 78 1.69 -4.50 -13.69
C LEU A 78 2.63 -5.60 -14.18
N ASN A 79 3.93 -5.31 -14.22
CA ASN A 79 4.96 -6.31 -14.43
C ASN A 79 5.15 -7.14 -13.15
N TRP A 80 4.28 -8.12 -12.95
CA TRP A 80 4.28 -8.98 -11.76
C TRP A 80 5.59 -9.72 -11.55
N ASN A 81 6.27 -10.15 -12.62
CA ASN A 81 7.55 -10.83 -12.52
C ASN A 81 8.61 -9.94 -11.87
N LEU A 82 8.67 -8.66 -12.24
CA LEU A 82 9.58 -7.70 -11.62
C LEU A 82 9.18 -7.34 -10.19
N LEU A 83 7.88 -7.22 -9.93
CA LEU A 83 7.38 -6.90 -8.59
C LEU A 83 7.61 -8.04 -7.60
N LEU A 84 7.47 -9.29 -8.03
CA LEU A 84 7.55 -10.49 -7.17
C LEU A 84 8.95 -11.13 -7.13
N SER A 85 9.88 -10.74 -8.00
CA SER A 85 11.27 -11.22 -8.00
C SER A 85 12.07 -10.74 -6.80
#